data_AF-A0A812TRD9-F1
#
_entry.id   AF-A0A812TRD9-F1
#
_cell.length_a   1.000
_cell.length_b   1.000
_cell.length_c   1.000
_cell.angle_alpha   90.00
_cell.angle_beta   90.00
_cell.angle_gamma   90.00
#
_symmetry.space_group_name_H-M   'P 1'
#
loop_
_entity.id
_entity.type
_entity.pdbx_description
1 polymer ?
#
loop_
_entity_poly.entity_id
_entity_poly.type
_entity_poly.pdbx_seq_one_letter_code
_entity_poly.pdbx_strand_id
1 'polypeptide(L)'
;KTNIESMPSKKLHRQNMAVDRQKAEQLRFAIRSQFEFYFGDVNYAKDNFLRSQADDDGWTSLRLVAKFNRVRELTDDFDMVQRAIEASTVVEVSECGEY
;
A
#
# COMPACT_ATOMS: atom_id res chain seq x y z
N LYS A 1 29.91 -38.63 -27.27
CA LYS A 1 29.06 -37.63 -27.95
C LYS A 1 28.07 -37.12 -26.90
N THR A 2 28.38 -35.97 -26.30
CA THR A 2 27.61 -35.33 -25.23
C THR A 2 26.34 -34.74 -25.82
N ASN A 3 25.18 -35.28 -25.46
CA ASN A 3 23.88 -34.65 -25.72
C ASN A 3 23.36 -34.08 -24.39
N ILE A 4 23.75 -32.84 -24.12
CA ILE A 4 23.13 -32.00 -23.10
C ILE A 4 22.02 -31.23 -23.80
N GLU A 5 20.83 -31.84 -23.91
CA GLU A 5 19.63 -31.15 -24.37
C GLU A 5 19.28 -30.07 -23.35
N SER A 6 19.66 -28.85 -23.72
CA SER A 6 19.16 -27.58 -23.22
C SER A 6 17.62 -27.54 -23.26
N MET A 7 17.00 -27.50 -22.09
CA MET A 7 15.58 -27.20 -21.84
C MET A 7 15.44 -26.34 -20.56
N PRO A 8 14.50 -25.38 -20.46
CA PRO A 8 14.58 -24.04 -21.03
C PRO A 8 14.56 -22.95 -19.94
N SER A 9 15.50 -21.99 -19.99
CA SER A 9 15.63 -20.85 -19.05
C SER A 9 14.41 -19.92 -18.96
N LYS A 10 13.42 -20.03 -19.87
CA LYS A 10 12.24 -19.16 -19.91
C LYS A 10 11.21 -19.48 -18.82
N LYS A 11 11.16 -20.71 -18.28
CA LYS A 11 10.16 -21.13 -17.29
C LYS A 11 10.46 -20.61 -15.88
N LEU A 12 11.74 -20.58 -15.51
CA LEU A 12 12.22 -20.11 -14.19
C LEU A 12 12.08 -18.57 -14.04
N HIS A 13 12.40 -17.79 -15.07
CA HIS A 13 12.22 -16.33 -15.06
C HIS A 13 10.75 -15.91 -14.88
N ARG A 14 9.81 -16.67 -15.46
CA ARG A 14 8.37 -16.37 -15.38
C ARG A 14 7.80 -16.65 -13.99
N GLN A 15 8.34 -17.65 -13.27
CA GLN A 15 7.91 -18.00 -11.91
C GLN A 15 8.32 -16.94 -10.89
N ASN A 16 9.55 -16.40 -10.96
CA ASN A 16 10.00 -15.37 -10.03
C ASN A 16 9.17 -14.08 -10.15
N MET A 17 8.88 -13.63 -11.37
CA MET A 17 8.06 -12.43 -11.62
C MET A 17 6.64 -12.52 -11.04
N ALA A 18 6.04 -13.73 -11.05
CA ALA A 18 4.71 -13.93 -10.50
C ALA A 18 4.69 -13.88 -8.97
N VAL A 19 5.71 -14.47 -8.33
CA VAL A 19 5.87 -14.45 -6.87
C VAL A 19 6.12 -13.02 -6.37
N ASP A 20 6.96 -12.25 -7.06
CA ASP A 20 7.25 -10.86 -6.68
C ASP A 20 6.01 -9.97 -6.81
N ARG A 21 5.20 -10.17 -7.86
CA ARG A 21 3.90 -9.48 -8.01
C ARG A 21 2.93 -9.84 -6.90
N GLN A 22 2.86 -11.11 -6.51
CA GLN A 22 1.99 -11.56 -5.44
C GLN A 22 2.40 -10.95 -4.09
N LYS A 23 3.71 -10.90 -3.79
CA LYS A 23 4.22 -10.23 -2.59
C LYS A 23 3.90 -8.74 -2.59
N ALA A 24 4.08 -8.06 -3.73
CA ALA A 24 3.74 -6.65 -3.87
C ALA A 24 2.24 -6.40 -3.66
N GLU A 25 1.38 -7.29 -4.13
CA GLU A 25 -0.07 -7.20 -3.89
C GLU A 25 -0.42 -7.41 -2.42
N GLN A 26 0.21 -8.38 -1.75
CA GLN A 26 0.03 -8.58 -0.31
C GLN A 26 0.47 -7.34 0.49
N LEU A 27 1.57 -6.70 0.09
CA LEU A 27 2.03 -5.46 0.69
C LEU A 27 1.02 -4.32 0.47
N ARG A 28 0.54 -4.13 -0.76
CA ARG A 28 -0.51 -3.14 -1.06
C ARG A 28 -1.77 -3.37 -0.24
N PHE A 29 -2.22 -4.63 -0.16
CA PHE A 29 -3.36 -5.00 0.67
C PHE A 29 -3.14 -4.63 2.14
N ALA A 30 -1.97 -4.96 2.70
CA ALA A 30 -1.65 -4.67 4.09
C ALA A 30 -1.62 -3.16 4.38
N ILE A 31 -1.02 -2.36 3.49
CA ILE A 31 -0.99 -0.89 3.59
C ILE A 31 -2.42 -0.36 3.56
N ARG A 32 -3.21 -0.73 2.55
CA ARG A 32 -4.61 -0.31 2.42
C ARG A 32 -5.39 -0.63 3.69
N SER A 33 -5.29 -1.84 4.22
CA SER A 33 -5.99 -2.21 5.46
C SER A 33 -5.60 -1.37 6.67
N GLN A 34 -4.36 -0.85 6.75
CA GLN A 34 -4.00 0.09 7.81
C GLN A 34 -4.72 1.44 7.64
N PHE A 35 -4.78 1.97 6.42
CA PHE A 35 -5.52 3.20 6.13
C PHE A 35 -7.02 3.05 6.41
N GLU A 36 -7.64 1.96 5.93
CA GLU A 36 -9.04 1.65 6.20
C GLU A 36 -9.33 1.48 7.69
N PHE A 37 -8.37 0.93 8.45
CA PHE A 37 -8.48 0.85 9.90
C PHE A 37 -8.42 2.23 10.56
N TYR A 38 -7.51 3.11 10.14
CA TYR A 38 -7.36 4.44 10.74
C TYR A 38 -8.56 5.34 10.48
N PHE A 39 -9.01 5.37 9.22
CA PHE A 39 -10.10 6.23 8.75
C PHE A 39 -11.48 5.56 8.82
N GLY A 40 -11.57 4.28 9.16
CA GLY A 40 -12.84 3.60 9.37
C GLY A 40 -13.65 4.21 10.52
N ASP A 41 -14.98 4.21 10.39
CA ASP A 41 -15.94 4.89 11.27
C ASP A 41 -15.64 4.75 12.76
N VAL A 42 -15.29 3.55 13.21
CA VAL A 42 -15.11 3.24 14.64
C VAL A 42 -13.81 3.81 15.19
N ASN A 43 -12.71 3.75 14.43
CA ASN A 43 -11.41 4.25 14.90
C ASN A 43 -11.34 5.76 14.73
N TYR A 44 -11.74 6.27 13.56
CA TYR A 44 -11.68 7.69 13.24
C TYR A 44 -12.50 8.54 14.23
N ALA A 45 -13.71 8.09 14.60
CA ALA A 45 -14.53 8.80 15.57
C ALA A 45 -13.88 8.96 16.96
N LYS A 46 -12.95 8.06 17.33
CA LYS A 46 -12.27 8.05 18.63
C LYS A 46 -10.88 8.65 18.59
N ASP A 47 -10.26 8.72 17.41
CA ASP A 47 -8.90 9.20 17.24
C ASP A 47 -8.86 10.73 17.14
N ASN A 48 -8.71 11.38 18.30
CA ASN A 48 -8.62 12.84 18.38
C ASN A 48 -7.40 13.40 17.65
N PHE A 49 -6.30 12.64 17.57
CA PHE A 49 -5.12 13.11 16.86
C PHE A 49 -5.42 13.15 15.37
N LEU A 50 -5.88 12.03 14.79
CA LEU A 50 -6.17 11.97 13.35
C LEU A 50 -7.22 13.02 12.95
N ARG A 51 -8.29 13.18 13.74
CA ARG A 51 -9.30 14.23 13.53
C ARG A 51 -8.78 15.65 13.66
N SER A 52 -7.74 15.89 14.46
CA SER A 52 -7.12 17.22 14.58
C SER A 52 -6.21 17.57 13.41
N GLN A 53 -5.82 16.58 12.60
CA GLN A 53 -4.96 16.75 11.43
C GLN A 53 -5.77 16.89 10.14
N ALA A 54 -7.06 16.55 10.19
CA ALA A 54 -7.97 16.75 9.09
C ALA A 54 -8.32 18.24 8.95
N ASP A 55 -8.45 18.71 7.71
CA ASP A 55 -8.98 20.04 7.41
C ASP A 55 -10.52 20.09 7.52
N ASP A 56 -11.11 21.23 7.15
CA ASP A 56 -12.56 21.45 7.22
C ASP A 56 -13.36 20.48 6.31
N ASP A 57 -12.72 19.97 5.25
CA ASP A 57 -13.30 19.01 4.31
C ASP A 57 -12.97 17.55 4.69
N GLY A 58 -12.18 17.33 5.74
CA GLY A 58 -11.81 16.01 6.24
C GLY A 58 -10.50 15.45 5.66
N TRP A 59 -9.77 16.20 4.83
CA TRP A 59 -8.53 15.76 4.22
C TRP A 59 -7.37 15.80 5.22
N THR A 60 -6.58 14.74 5.23
CA THR A 60 -5.37 14.63 6.05
C THR A 60 -4.18 14.38 5.16
N SER A 61 -3.02 14.99 5.43
CA SER A 61 -1.83 14.76 4.61
C SER A 61 -1.46 13.28 4.55
N LEU A 62 -1.36 12.73 3.34
CA LEU A 62 -0.98 11.34 3.11
C LEU A 62 0.43 11.06 3.66
N ARG A 63 1.36 12.01 3.53
CA ARG A 63 2.72 11.91 4.10
C ARG A 63 2.73 11.85 5.61
N LEU A 64 1.74 12.45 6.29
CA LEU A 64 1.63 12.36 7.73
C LEU A 64 1.25 10.93 8.13
N VAL A 65 0.19 10.38 7.52
CA VAL A 65 -0.29 9.02 7.82
C VAL A 65 0.74 7.96 7.40
N ALA A 66 1.45 8.18 6.30
CA ALA A 66 2.55 7.32 5.86
C ALA A 66 3.69 7.21 6.90
N LYS A 67 3.81 8.19 7.80
CA LYS A 67 4.80 8.17 8.89
C LYS A 67 4.31 7.45 10.16
N PHE A 68 3.07 6.97 10.19
CA PHE A 68 2.57 6.22 11.34
C PHE A 68 3.33 4.89 11.46
N ASN A 69 3.58 4.45 12.70
CA ASN A 69 4.44 3.30 12.98
C ASN A 69 4.03 2.05 12.19
N ARG A 70 2.74 1.74 12.12
CA ARG A 70 2.27 0.54 11.40
C ARG A 70 2.41 0.64 9.89
N VAL A 71 2.36 1.85 9.31
CA VAL A 71 2.58 2.04 7.87
C VAL A 71 4.07 1.95 7.56
N ARG A 72 4.92 2.60 8.37
CA ARG A 72 6.38 2.54 8.26
C ARG A 72 6.95 1.13 8.43
N GLU A 73 6.33 0.31 9.27
CA GLU A 73 6.69 -1.10 9.41
C GLU A 73 6.41 -1.92 8.14
N LEU A 74 5.47 -1.47 7.30
CA LEU A 74 5.14 -2.11 6.03
C LEU A 74 6.01 -1.59 4.88
N THR A 75 6.17 -0.27 4.79
CA THR A 75 6.96 0.38 3.72
C THR A 75 7.40 1.79 4.10
N ASP A 76 8.54 2.22 3.56
CA ASP A 76 8.97 3.63 3.53
C ASP A 76 8.80 4.24 2.11
N ASP A 77 8.32 3.46 1.14
CA ASP A 77 8.08 3.90 -0.23
C ASP A 77 6.72 4.59 -0.35
N PHE A 78 6.75 5.92 -0.57
CA PHE A 78 5.55 6.74 -0.71
C PHE A 78 4.73 6.40 -1.97
N ASP A 79 5.39 6.05 -3.08
CA ASP A 79 4.68 5.67 -4.30
C ASP A 79 3.92 4.35 -4.11
N MET A 80 4.48 3.44 -3.30
CA MET A 80 3.80 2.21 -2.91
C MET A 80 2.56 2.51 -2.07
N VAL A 81 2.64 3.49 -1.16
CA VAL A 81 1.49 3.92 -0.35
C VAL A 81 0.38 4.46 -1.24
N GLN A 82 0.67 5.42 -2.12
CA GLN A 82 -0.31 6.00 -3.05
C GLN A 82 -1.03 4.93 -3.87
N ARG A 83 -0.27 4.06 -4.54
CA ARG A 83 -0.84 2.97 -5.36
C ARG A 83 -1.65 1.96 -4.56
N ALA A 84 -1.31 1.74 -3.29
CA ALA A 84 -2.04 0.80 -2.44
C ALA A 84 -3.43 1.32 -2.08
N ILE A 85 -3.52 2.62 -1.75
CA ILE A 85 -4.76 3.23 -1.28
C ILE A 85 -5.69 3.68 -2.41
N GLU A 86 -5.18 3.89 -3.63
CA GLU A 86 -5.99 4.13 -4.84
C GLU A 86 -7.09 3.07 -5.06
N ALA A 87 -6.85 1.84 -4.59
CA ALA A 87 -7.79 0.73 -4.70
C ALA A 87 -8.67 0.54 -3.44
N SER A 88 -8.69 1.50 -2.51
CA SER A 88 -9.58 1.46 -1.35
C SER A 88 -10.98 1.94 -1.70
N THR A 89 -11.98 1.43 -0.97
CA THR A 89 -13.37 1.88 -1.03
C THR A 89 -13.78 2.66 0.23
N VAL A 90 -12.87 2.84 1.19
CA VAL A 90 -13.13 3.53 2.48
C VAL A 90 -12.43 4.88 2.51
N VAL A 91 -11.24 4.98 1.91
CA VAL A 91 -10.49 6.23 1.79
C VAL A 91 -10.34 6.63 0.33
N GLU A 92 -10.28 7.92 0.09
CA GLU A 92 -9.97 8.50 -1.21
C GLU A 92 -8.66 9.29 -1.15
N VAL A 93 -8.04 9.46 -2.32
CA VAL A 93 -6.82 10.26 -2.48
C VAL A 93 -7.18 11.45 -3.34
N SER A 94 -6.73 12.63 -2.92
CA SER A 94 -6.83 13.88 -3.67
C SER A 94 -6.21 13.75 -5.06
N GLU A 95 -6.69 14.58 -6.00
CA GLU A 95 -6.20 14.57 -7.38
C GLU A 95 -4.68 14.84 -7.49
N CYS A 96 -4.10 15.55 -6.52
CA CYS A 96 -2.67 15.83 -6.45
C CYS A 96 -1.84 14.73 -5.76
N GLY A 97 -2.48 13.74 -5.14
CA GLY A 97 -1.82 12.60 -4.51
C GLY A 97 -1.18 12.87 -3.14
N GLU A 98 -1.40 14.05 -2.55
CA GLU A 98 -0.71 14.47 -1.32
C GLU A 98 -1.60 14.41 -0.06
N TYR A 99 -2.90 14.27 -0.25
CA TYR A 99 -3.95 14.17 0.77
C TYR A 99 -4.83 12.97 0.51
#